data_AF-A0A2V6WIX6-F1
#
_entry.id   AF-A0A2V6WIX6-F1
#
_cell.length_a   1.000
_cell.length_b   1.000
_cell.length_c   1.000
_cell.angle_alpha   90.00
_cell.angle_beta   90.00
_cell.angle_gamma   90.00
#
_symmetry.space_group_name_H-M   'P 1'
#
loop_
_entity.id
_entity.type
_entity.pdbx_description
1 polymer ?
#
loop_
_entity_poly.entity_id
_entity_poly.type
_entity_poly.pdbx_seq_one_letter_code
_entity_poly.pdbx_strand_id
1 'polypeptide(L)' 'LVMVEHDMDVVFSLADRISVVHYGRVLASGAPDAIRANVEVRRAYLGRKASVAGGE' A
#
# COMPACT_ATOMS: atom_id res chain seq x y z
N LEU A 1 -17.55 7.16 2.82
CA LEU A 1 -17.15 6.88 1.41
C LEU A 1 -16.19 5.71 1.43
N VAL A 2 -16.33 4.76 0.52
CA VAL A 2 -15.36 3.65 0.36
C VAL A 2 -14.90 3.66 -1.09
N MET A 3 -13.59 3.65 -1.28
CA MET A 3 -12.95 3.65 -2.58
C MET A 3 -11.86 2.58 -2.59
N VAL A 4 -11.67 1.96 -3.75
CA VAL A 4 -10.60 1.00 -3.99
C VAL A 4 -9.71 1.59 -5.06
N GLU A 5 -8.42 1.72 -4.75
CA GLU A 5 -7.43 2.31 -5.65
C GLU A 5 -6.14 1.51 -5.67
N HIS A 6 -5.41 1.63 -6.76
CA HIS A 6 -4.08 1.03 -6.92
C HIS A 6 -2.95 2.03 -6.67
N ASP A 7 -3.23 3.33 -6.80
CA ASP A 7 -2.26 4.38 -6.48
C ASP A 7 -2.22 4.63 -4.97
N MET A 8 -1.14 4.15 -4.34
CA MET A 8 -0.95 4.27 -2.90
C MET A 8 -0.77 5.72 -2.45
N ASP A 9 -0.20 6.59 -3.28
CA ASP A 9 0.01 8.01 -2.91
C ASP A 9 -1.34 8.73 -2.81
N VAL A 10 -2.26 8.42 -3.72
CA VAL A 10 -3.65 8.89 -3.67
C VAL A 10 -4.38 8.34 -2.45
N VAL A 11 -4.31 7.03 -2.22
CA VAL A 11 -4.97 6.38 -1.06
C VAL A 11 -4.49 6.99 0.25
N PHE A 12 -3.18 7.21 0.40
CA PHE A 12 -2.63 7.78 1.61
C PHE A 12 -2.94 9.28 1.79
N SER A 13 -3.18 10.02 0.71
CA SER A 13 -3.52 11.45 0.79
C SER A 13 -4.99 11.69 1.12
N LEU A 14 -5.88 10.75 0.78
CA LEU A 14 -7.32 10.96 0.82
C LEU A 14 -8.04 10.13 1.89
N ALA A 15 -7.48 9.01 2.33
CA ALA A 15 -8.17 8.10 3.23
C ALA A 15 -7.83 8.35 4.71
N ASP A 16 -8.87 8.43 5.55
CA ASP A 16 -8.71 8.42 7.01
C ASP A 16 -8.31 7.03 7.55
N ARG A 17 -8.70 5.98 6.82
CA ARG A 17 -8.42 4.58 7.16
C ARG A 17 -8.24 3.75 5.90
N ILE A 18 -7.23 2.90 5.90
CA ILE A 18 -6.83 2.08 4.76
C ILE A 18 -6.85 0.61 5.18
N SER A 19 -7.37 -0.24 4.31
CA SER A 19 -7.29 -1.69 4.44
C SER A 19 -6.58 -2.25 3.21
N VAL A 20 -5.45 -2.93 3.44
CA VAL A 20 -4.66 -3.57 2.39
C VAL A 20 -5.05 -5.03 2.30
N VAL A 21 -5.43 -5.50 1.12
CA VAL A 21 -5.83 -6.89 0.88
C VAL A 21 -4.86 -7.54 -0.08
N HIS A 22 -4.28 -8.67 0.33
CA HIS A 22 -3.33 -9.44 -0.45
C HIS A 22 -3.76 -10.91 -0.49
N TYR A 23 -3.87 -11.48 -1.70
CA TYR A 23 -4.38 -12.84 -1.93
C TYR A 23 -5.69 -13.17 -1.19
N GLY A 24 -6.66 -12.24 -1.22
CA GLY A 24 -7.96 -12.43 -0.59
C GLY A 24 -7.95 -12.36 0.94
N ARG A 25 -6.85 -11.93 1.56
CA ARG A 25 -6.74 -11.72 3.01
C ARG A 25 -6.35 -10.28 3.33
N VAL A 26 -6.90 -9.75 4.42
CA VAL A 26 -6.50 -8.43 4.92
C VAL A 26 -5.09 -8.54 5.49
N LEU A 27 -4.15 -7.85 4.84
CA LEU A 27 -2.75 -7.78 5.24
C LEU A 27 -2.55 -6.79 6.38
N ALA A 28 -3.22 -5.63 6.31
CA ALA A 28 -3.20 -4.61 7.34
C ALA A 28 -4.44 -3.70 7.23
N SER A 29 -4.91 -3.15 8.35
CA SER A 29 -5.97 -2.14 8.37
C SER A 29 -5.70 -1.10 9.45
N GLY A 30 -5.76 0.19 9.12
CA GLY A 30 -5.45 1.25 10.07
C GLY A 30 -5.30 2.62 9.42
N ALA A 31 -4.80 3.58 10.19
CA ALA A 31 -4.49 4.92 9.71
C ALA A 31 -3.36 4.90 8.66
N PRO A 32 -3.29 5.91 7.76
CA PRO A 32 -2.26 6.01 6.73
C PRO A 32 -0.83 5.79 7.22
N ASP A 33 -0.44 6.44 8.32
CA ASP A 33 0.91 6.33 8.89
C ASP A 33 1.23 4.91 9.35
N ALA A 34 0.28 4.23 9.98
CA ALA A 34 0.43 2.85 10.42
C ALA A 34 0.59 1.88 9.23
N ILE A 35 -0.16 2.11 8.14
CA ILE A 35 -0.05 1.30 6.91
C ILE A 35 1.27 1.57 6.19
N ARG A 36 1.74 2.83 6.11
CA ARG A 36 3.05 3.17 5.54
C ARG A 36 4.20 2.54 6.31
N ALA A 37 4.12 2.50 7.64
CA ALA A 37 5.12 1.89 8.51
C ALA A 37 5.10 0.34 8.48
N ASN A 38 4.02 -0.28 8.00
CA ASN A 38 3.86 -1.72 8.01
C ASN A 38 4.82 -2.41 7.02
N VAL A 39 5.72 -3.25 7.56
CA VAL A 39 6.77 -3.95 6.79
C VAL A 39 6.17 -4.89 5.74
N GLU A 40 5.06 -5.57 6.04
CA GLU A 40 4.43 -6.52 5.12
C GLU A 40 3.74 -5.78 3.97
N VAL A 41 3.08 -4.65 4.24
CA VAL A 41 2.53 -3.76 3.20
C VAL A 41 3.65 -3.23 2.31
N ARG A 42 4.76 -2.81 2.90
CA ARG A 42 5.94 -2.35 2.16
C ARG A 42 6.50 -3.45 1.27
N ARG A 43 6.63 -4.67 1.76
CA ARG A 43 7.09 -5.83 0.98
C ARG A 43 6.15 -6.16 -0.18
N ALA A 44 4.84 -6.19 0.07
CA ALA A 44 3.84 -6.56 -0.93
C ALA A 44 3.66 -5.51 -2.04
N TYR A 45 3.75 -4.20 -1.72
CA TYR A 45 3.37 -3.11 -2.63
C TYR A 45 4.46 -2.07 -2.92
N LEU A 46 5.34 -1.76 -1.96
CA LEU A 46 6.37 -0.71 -2.13
C LEU A 46 7.74 -1.28 -2.54
N GLY A 47 7.99 -2.57 -2.30
CA GLY A 47 9.24 -3.26 -2.62
C GLY A 47 9.53 -3.43 -4.11
N ARG A 48 8.56 -3.15 -4.99
CA ARG A 48 8.75 -3.18 -6.47
C ARG A 48 9.01 -1.81 -7.10
N LYS A 49 8.85 -0.69 -6.39
CA LYS A 49 9.23 0.64 -6.91
C LYS A 49 10.76 0.88 -6.86
N ALA A 50 11.55 -0.03 -6.28
CA ALA A 50 13.01 0.09 -6.17
C ALA A 50 13.81 -0.85 -7.10
N SER A 51 13.20 -1.42 -8.13
CA SER A 51 13.94 -2.19 -9.15
C SER A 51 13.34 -1.98 -10.53
N VAL A 52 13.62 -0.83 -11.12
CA VAL A 52 13.88 -0.66 -12.55
C VAL A 52 14.90 0.47 -12.73
N ALA A 53 16.14 0.18 -12.33
CA ALA A 53 17.32 0.89 -12.80
C ALA A 53 18.32 -0.17 -13.26
N GLY A 54 18.31 -0.50 -14.56
CA GLY A 54 19.34 -1.33 -15.21
C GLY A 54 18.81 -2.47 -16.10
N GLY A 55 19.10 -2.37 -17.41
CA GLY A 55 18.98 -3.40 -18.45
C GLY A 55 17.64 -3.35 -19.20
N GLU A 56 17.54 -3.08 -20.50
CA GLU A 56 18.49 -3.08 -21.63
C GLU A 56 18.22 -1.89 -22.56
#